data_AF-A0A355E2J9-F1
#
_entry.id   AF-A0A355E2J9-F1
#
_cell.length_a   1.000
_cell.length_b   1.000
_cell.length_c   1.000
_cell.angle_alpha   90.00
_cell.angle_beta   90.00
_cell.angle_gamma   90.00
#
_symmetry.space_group_name_H-M   'P 1'
#
loop_
_entity.id
_entity.type
_entity.pdbx_description
1 polymer ?
#
loop_
_entity_poly.entity_id
_entity_poly.type
_entity_poly.pdbx_seq_one_letter_code
_entity_poly.pdbx_strand_id
1 'polypeptide(L)'
;MESIPPALVGQSPAKLEKFWTWEQTILEIIGITGPIVTGAVVAAYGFLPALAAYPITMAAALGIVFMTLRLPKTEAAAQAPAASAAPRRSFWAKVAHGAKLVWKNPALRYSFIAFSVYSMLNPFLYTIMGPAFGLRLLGEANAQAATSVIGWLTGFYSLGGLLGGFTMMAAQKRTDRRKAEMRKTEEAKNGPISDEDWAKKIAPWENE
;
A
#
# COMPACT_ATOMS: atom_id res chain seq x y z
N MET A 1 -3.96 7.09 3.55
CA MET A 1 -4.02 6.21 4.71
C MET A 1 -5.48 5.87 4.94
N GLU A 2 -5.91 4.71 4.46
CA GLU A 2 -7.22 4.18 4.83
C GLU A 2 -7.17 3.88 6.33
N SER A 3 -7.94 4.60 7.14
CA SER A 3 -7.85 4.46 8.59
C SER A 3 -8.49 3.14 9.00
N ILE A 4 -7.69 2.09 9.17
CA ILE A 4 -8.14 0.91 9.91
C ILE A 4 -8.56 1.41 11.29
N PRO A 5 -9.79 1.11 11.74
CA PRO A 5 -10.28 1.60 13.01
C PRO A 5 -9.27 1.27 14.12
N PRO A 6 -8.80 2.25 14.92
CA PRO A 6 -7.96 1.98 16.08
C PRO A 6 -8.60 0.96 17.03
N ALA A 7 -9.92 0.81 16.96
CA ALA A 7 -10.69 -0.21 17.66
C ALA A 7 -10.31 -1.66 17.30
N LEU A 8 -9.73 -1.93 16.13
CA LEU A 8 -9.32 -3.28 15.69
C LEU A 8 -7.87 -3.61 16.04
N VAL A 9 -6.95 -2.65 15.90
CA VAL A 9 -5.49 -2.89 16.04
C VAL A 9 -4.92 -2.33 17.37
N GLY A 10 -5.73 -1.55 18.08
CA GLY A 10 -5.33 -0.78 19.26
C GLY A 10 -4.89 0.64 18.90
N GLN A 11 -4.94 1.54 19.89
CA GLN A 11 -4.58 2.95 19.72
C GLN A 11 -3.06 3.22 19.75
N SER A 12 -2.24 2.20 20.02
CA SER A 12 -0.79 2.36 20.10
C SER A 12 -0.21 2.54 18.69
N PRO A 13 0.53 3.65 18.43
CA PRO A 13 1.17 3.89 17.13
C PRO A 13 2.06 2.73 16.67
N ALA A 14 2.80 2.11 17.60
CA ALA A 14 3.68 0.98 17.30
C ALA A 14 2.93 -0.28 16.84
N LYS A 15 1.71 -0.51 17.36
CA LYS A 15 0.87 -1.65 16.92
C LYS A 15 0.31 -1.42 15.52
N LEU A 16 -0.13 -0.18 15.24
CA LEU A 16 -0.59 0.22 13.91
C LEU A 16 0.54 0.09 12.89
N GLU A 17 1.72 0.65 13.17
CA GLU A 17 2.88 0.56 12.27
C GLU A 17 3.29 -0.90 12.00
N LYS A 18 3.31 -1.75 13.03
CA LYS A 18 3.58 -3.19 12.87
C LYS A 18 2.54 -3.87 11.99
N PHE A 19 1.26 -3.54 12.15
CA PHE A 19 0.19 -4.07 11.32
C PHE A 19 0.38 -3.68 9.85
N TRP A 20 0.57 -2.38 9.57
CA TRP A 20 0.80 -1.88 8.21
C TRP A 20 2.03 -2.51 7.55
N THR A 21 3.09 -2.71 8.33
CA THR A 21 4.30 -3.39 7.84
C THR A 21 4.01 -4.83 7.45
N TRP A 22 3.24 -5.57 8.26
CA TRP A 22 2.85 -6.94 7.97
C TRP A 22 1.92 -7.03 6.76
N GLU A 23 0.91 -6.17 6.70
CA GLU A 23 0.00 -6.09 5.56
C GLU A 23 0.78 -5.83 4.26
N GLN A 24 1.63 -4.81 4.24
CA GLN A 24 2.47 -4.49 3.08
C GLN A 24 3.37 -5.67 2.70
N THR A 25 4.01 -6.32 3.68
CA THR A 25 4.87 -7.49 3.42
C THR A 25 4.08 -8.64 2.79
N ILE A 26 2.87 -8.92 3.29
CA ILE A 26 1.99 -9.96 2.75
C ILE A 26 1.56 -9.60 1.32
N LEU A 27 1.15 -8.35 1.09
CA LEU A 27 0.77 -7.86 -0.24
C LEU A 27 1.92 -7.98 -1.24
N GLU A 28 3.15 -7.70 -0.82
CA GLU A 28 4.34 -7.86 -1.66
C GLU A 28 4.64 -9.33 -1.95
N ILE A 29 4.57 -10.22 -0.95
CA ILE A 29 4.72 -11.67 -1.16
C ILE A 29 3.67 -12.19 -2.16
N ILE A 30 2.41 -11.78 -2.01
CA ILE A 30 1.32 -12.15 -2.93
C ILE A 30 1.57 -11.55 -4.32
N GLY A 31 2.04 -10.30 -4.39
CA GLY A 31 2.39 -9.62 -5.63
C GLY A 31 3.53 -10.31 -6.40
N ILE A 32 4.46 -10.97 -5.69
CA ILE A 32 5.53 -11.77 -6.29
C ILE A 32 5.02 -13.16 -6.69
N THR A 33 4.45 -13.88 -5.72
CA THR A 33 4.12 -15.30 -5.88
C THR A 33 2.87 -15.52 -6.74
N GLY A 34 1.89 -14.63 -6.67
CA GLY A 34 0.62 -14.72 -7.40
C GLY A 34 0.82 -14.84 -8.91
N PRO A 35 1.51 -13.88 -9.56
CA PRO A 35 1.80 -13.95 -10.99
C PRO A 35 2.62 -15.18 -11.40
N ILE A 36 3.61 -15.58 -10.59
CA ILE A 36 4.45 -16.76 -10.87
C ILE A 36 3.60 -18.03 -10.86
N VAL A 37 2.83 -18.24 -9.79
CA VAL A 37 1.96 -19.42 -9.64
C VAL A 37 0.88 -19.41 -10.73
N THR A 38 0.30 -18.25 -11.03
CA THR A 38 -0.69 -18.11 -12.10
C THR A 38 -0.08 -18.49 -13.45
N GLY A 39 1.09 -17.97 -13.79
CA GLY A 39 1.81 -18.32 -15.02
C GLY A 39 2.11 -19.81 -15.13
N ALA A 40 2.53 -20.45 -14.03
CA ALA A 40 2.77 -21.89 -13.98
C ALA A 40 1.49 -22.71 -14.17
N VAL A 41 0.38 -22.32 -13.52
CA VAL A 41 -0.93 -22.96 -13.68
C VAL A 41 -1.42 -22.84 -15.12
N VAL A 42 -1.31 -21.66 -15.74
CA VAL A 42 -1.72 -21.47 -17.14
C VAL A 42 -0.87 -22.30 -18.09
N ALA A 43 0.44 -22.39 -17.86
CA ALA A 43 1.31 -23.21 -18.68
C ALA A 43 1.01 -24.72 -18.56
N ALA A 44 0.64 -25.19 -17.37
CA ALA A 44 0.39 -26.62 -17.12
C ALA A 44 -1.05 -27.07 -17.47
N TYR A 45 -2.05 -26.25 -17.16
CA TYR A 45 -3.46 -26.63 -17.20
C TYR A 45 -4.33 -25.72 -18.09
N GLY A 46 -3.72 -24.73 -18.74
CA GLY A 46 -4.43 -23.73 -19.54
C GLY A 46 -5.06 -22.61 -18.70
N PHE A 47 -5.77 -21.71 -19.37
CA PHE A 47 -6.28 -20.48 -18.77
C PHE A 47 -7.46 -20.67 -17.80
N LEU A 48 -8.34 -21.64 -18.07
CA LEU A 48 -9.61 -21.79 -17.34
C LEU A 48 -9.42 -22.02 -15.83
N PRO A 49 -8.50 -22.87 -15.34
CA PRO A 49 -8.25 -23.02 -13.90
C PRO A 49 -7.76 -21.73 -13.24
N ALA A 50 -6.90 -20.96 -13.90
CA ALA A 50 -6.43 -19.68 -13.40
C ALA A 50 -7.56 -18.64 -13.31
N LEU A 51 -8.47 -18.63 -14.30
CA LEU A 51 -9.65 -17.77 -14.28
C LEU A 51 -10.61 -18.15 -13.13
N ALA A 52 -10.85 -19.44 -12.92
CA ALA A 52 -11.71 -19.93 -11.86
C ALA A 52 -11.14 -19.70 -10.46
N ALA A 53 -9.81 -19.63 -10.32
CA ALA A 53 -9.15 -19.39 -9.03
C ALA A 53 -9.59 -18.05 -8.41
N TYR A 54 -9.81 -16.99 -9.19
CA TYR A 54 -10.18 -15.67 -8.67
C TYR A 54 -11.50 -15.64 -7.88
N PRO A 55 -12.66 -16.06 -8.44
CA PRO A 55 -13.91 -16.08 -7.67
C PRO A 55 -13.85 -17.04 -6.48
N ILE A 56 -13.09 -18.15 -6.57
CA ILE A 56 -12.92 -19.11 -5.47
C ILE A 56 -12.12 -18.48 -4.32
N THR A 57 -10.97 -17.86 -4.60
CA THR A 57 -10.15 -17.21 -3.57
C THR A 57 -10.87 -16.02 -2.97
N MET A 58 -11.62 -15.26 -3.77
CA MET A 58 -12.48 -14.19 -3.28
C MET A 58 -13.55 -14.73 -2.31
N ALA A 59 -14.26 -15.79 -2.69
CA ALA A 59 -15.26 -16.41 -1.80
C ALA A 59 -14.63 -16.93 -0.50
N ALA A 60 -13.45 -17.54 -0.59
CA ALA A 60 -12.69 -17.98 0.59
C ALA A 60 -12.28 -16.81 1.48
N ALA A 61 -11.75 -15.73 0.91
CA ALA A 61 -11.38 -14.52 1.63
C ALA A 61 -12.59 -13.89 2.33
N LEU A 62 -13.72 -13.76 1.63
CA LEU A 62 -14.97 -13.29 2.21
C LEU A 62 -15.46 -14.19 3.35
N GLY A 63 -15.36 -15.52 3.19
CA GLY A 63 -15.68 -16.49 4.23
C GLY A 63 -14.80 -16.32 5.47
N ILE A 64 -13.49 -16.15 5.29
CA ILE A 64 -12.55 -15.88 6.40
C ILE A 64 -12.91 -14.57 7.09
N VAL A 65 -13.12 -13.49 6.34
CA VAL A 65 -13.51 -12.18 6.91
C VAL A 65 -14.82 -12.32 7.68
N PHE A 66 -15.83 -12.98 7.11
CA PHE A 66 -17.12 -13.21 7.77
C PHE A 66 -16.98 -13.99 9.08
N MET A 67 -16.12 -15.00 9.12
CA MET A 67 -15.91 -15.84 10.31
C MET A 67 -14.98 -15.21 11.36
N THR A 68 -14.03 -14.38 10.96
CA THR A 68 -12.94 -13.88 11.83
C THR A 68 -13.07 -12.42 12.22
N LEU A 69 -13.72 -11.59 11.40
CA LEU A 69 -13.89 -10.16 11.68
C LEU A 69 -14.93 -9.97 12.77
N ARG A 70 -14.45 -9.90 14.01
CA ARG A 70 -15.25 -9.45 15.14
C ARG A 70 -15.28 -7.93 15.14
N LEU A 71 -16.32 -7.36 14.56
CA LEU A 71 -16.57 -5.92 14.69
C LEU A 71 -16.75 -5.61 16.19
N PRO A 72 -15.97 -4.67 16.75
CA PRO A 72 -16.20 -4.23 18.11
C PRO A 72 -17.64 -3.73 18.20
N LYS A 73 -18.38 -4.19 19.20
CA LYS A 73 -19.70 -3.65 19.55
C LYS A 73 -19.49 -2.28 20.17
N THR A 74 -19.08 -1.30 19.37
CA THR A 74 -18.94 0.07 19.83
C THR A 74 -20.35 0.61 20.05
N GLU A 75 -20.71 0.94 21.29
CA GLU A 75 -21.93 1.70 21.62
C GLU A 75 -22.01 3.03 20.84
N ALA A 76 -20.87 3.53 20.35
CA ALA A 76 -20.77 4.66 19.43
C ALA A 76 -21.40 4.43 18.04
N ALA A 77 -21.69 3.18 17.64
CA ALA A 77 -22.40 2.89 16.39
C ALA A 77 -23.89 3.30 16.46
N ALA A 78 -24.44 3.51 17.66
CA ALA A 78 -25.79 4.06 17.84
C ALA A 78 -25.87 5.57 17.48
N GLN A 79 -24.74 6.23 17.24
CA GLN A 79 -24.64 7.58 16.69
C GLN A 79 -23.95 7.58 15.32
N ALA A 80 -24.08 6.52 14.53
CA ALA A 80 -23.94 6.71 13.09
C ALA A 80 -24.96 7.80 12.71
N PRO A 81 -24.53 8.99 12.23
CA PRO A 81 -25.50 9.97 11.76
C PRO A 81 -26.33 9.21 10.74
N ALA A 82 -27.64 9.12 11.00
CA ALA A 82 -28.59 8.54 10.07
C ALA A 82 -28.16 9.00 8.69
N ALA A 83 -28.00 8.08 7.75
CA ALA A 83 -27.52 8.35 6.40
C ALA A 83 -28.49 9.32 5.71
N SER A 84 -28.48 10.58 6.16
CA SER A 84 -29.10 11.70 5.51
C SER A 84 -28.39 11.71 4.18
N ALA A 85 -29.16 11.64 3.11
CA ALA A 85 -28.65 11.75 1.76
C ALA A 85 -27.85 13.06 1.69
N ALA A 86 -26.54 12.97 1.99
CA ALA A 86 -25.66 14.11 1.93
C ALA A 86 -25.80 14.61 0.49
N PRO A 87 -26.26 15.85 0.28
CA PRO A 87 -26.67 16.28 -1.05
C PRO A 87 -25.46 16.08 -1.96
N ARG A 88 -25.64 15.33 -3.05
CA ARG A 88 -24.57 14.98 -4.02
C ARG A 88 -23.76 16.20 -4.46
N ARG A 89 -24.35 17.39 -4.42
CA ARG A 89 -23.68 18.70 -4.62
C ARG A 89 -22.52 18.95 -3.66
N SER A 90 -22.63 18.54 -2.39
CA SER A 90 -21.56 18.68 -1.39
C SER A 90 -20.34 17.80 -1.68
N PHE A 91 -20.55 16.62 -2.29
CA PHE A 91 -19.45 15.75 -2.71
C PHE A 91 -18.64 16.40 -3.84
N TRP A 92 -19.30 16.82 -4.92
CA TRP A 92 -18.62 17.46 -6.05
C TRP A 92 -17.94 18.77 -5.66
N ALA A 93 -18.54 19.55 -4.76
CA ALA A 93 -17.91 20.76 -4.22
C ALA A 93 -16.59 20.43 -3.46
N LYS A 94 -16.57 19.36 -2.65
CA LYS A 94 -15.35 18.88 -1.98
C LYS A 94 -14.29 18.41 -2.97
N VAL A 95 -14.68 17.64 -3.98
CA VAL A 95 -13.77 17.19 -5.06
C VAL A 95 -13.17 18.38 -5.81
N ALA A 96 -14.00 19.34 -6.22
CA ALA A 96 -13.56 20.55 -6.91
C ALA A 96 -12.63 21.41 -6.04
N HIS A 97 -12.92 21.52 -4.74
CA HIS A 97 -12.07 22.21 -3.79
C HIS A 97 -10.70 21.54 -3.65
N GLY A 98 -10.67 20.21 -3.49
CA GLY A 98 -9.42 19.43 -3.43
C GLY A 98 -8.60 19.55 -4.72
N ALA A 99 -9.25 19.47 -5.89
CA ALA A 99 -8.58 19.69 -7.17
C ALA A 99 -7.98 21.10 -7.25
N LYS A 100 -8.75 22.13 -6.87
CA LYS A 100 -8.27 23.52 -6.85
C LYS A 100 -7.06 23.69 -5.92
N LEU A 101 -7.04 23.02 -4.78
CA LEU A 101 -5.91 23.04 -3.84
C LEU A 101 -4.64 22.46 -4.48
N VAL A 102 -4.74 21.28 -5.08
CA VAL A 102 -3.61 20.61 -5.77
C VAL A 102 -3.07 21.49 -6.90
N TRP A 103 -3.94 22.08 -7.72
CA TRP A 103 -3.51 22.88 -8.87
C TRP A 103 -2.96 24.27 -8.51
N LYS A 104 -3.34 24.83 -7.36
CA LYS A 104 -2.84 26.13 -6.87
C LYS A 104 -1.47 26.03 -6.19
N ASN A 105 -1.15 24.90 -5.58
CA ASN A 105 0.14 24.72 -4.91
C ASN A 105 1.12 24.00 -5.86
N PRO A 106 2.25 24.63 -6.26
CA PRO A 106 3.17 24.05 -7.23
C PRO A 106 3.78 22.73 -6.72
N ALA A 107 4.10 22.61 -5.43
CA ALA A 107 4.64 21.38 -4.86
C ALA A 107 3.62 20.23 -4.97
N LEU A 108 2.37 20.45 -4.56
CA LEU A 108 1.32 19.43 -4.67
C LEU A 108 1.05 19.04 -6.14
N ARG A 109 1.06 20.01 -7.05
CA ARG A 109 0.88 19.75 -8.48
C ARG A 109 1.99 18.87 -9.04
N TYR A 110 3.26 19.18 -8.76
CA TYR A 110 4.38 18.36 -9.24
C TYR A 110 4.38 16.97 -8.61
N SER A 111 4.11 16.86 -7.30
CA SER A 111 3.95 15.56 -6.64
C SER A 111 2.82 14.74 -7.26
N PHE A 112 1.67 15.36 -7.55
CA PHE A 112 0.55 14.69 -8.21
C PHE A 112 0.91 14.18 -9.60
N ILE A 113 1.56 15.01 -10.43
CA ILE A 113 1.97 14.63 -11.79
C ILE A 113 3.00 13.50 -11.72
N ALA A 114 4.04 13.63 -10.90
CA ALA A 114 5.07 12.62 -10.73
C ALA A 114 4.47 11.29 -10.25
N PHE A 115 3.59 11.34 -9.25
CA PHE A 115 2.88 10.17 -8.75
C PHE A 115 1.97 9.54 -9.82
N SER A 116 1.26 10.34 -10.62
CA SER A 116 0.40 9.85 -11.70
C SER A 116 1.21 9.15 -12.79
N VAL A 117 2.30 9.78 -13.24
CA VAL A 117 3.21 9.18 -14.24
C VAL A 117 3.79 7.88 -13.71
N TYR A 118 4.30 7.88 -12.48
CA TYR A 118 4.82 6.69 -11.83
C TYR A 118 3.76 5.58 -11.72
N SER A 119 2.54 5.93 -11.30
CA SER A 119 1.42 4.98 -11.17
C SER A 119 0.98 4.41 -12.51
N MET A 120 1.14 5.17 -13.61
CA MET A 120 0.87 4.70 -14.97
C MET A 120 1.95 3.74 -15.48
N LEU A 121 3.20 3.87 -15.04
CA LEU A 121 4.26 2.95 -15.47
C LEU A 121 3.90 1.50 -15.15
N ASN A 122 3.28 1.23 -13.99
CA ASN A 122 2.91 -0.13 -13.60
C ASN A 122 1.96 -0.80 -14.62
N PRO A 123 0.75 -0.28 -14.92
CA PRO A 123 -0.12 -0.90 -15.92
C PRO A 123 0.50 -0.94 -17.32
N PHE A 124 1.27 0.06 -17.74
CA PHE A 124 1.91 0.05 -19.07
C PHE A 124 2.99 -1.04 -19.19
N LEU A 125 3.91 -1.10 -18.23
CA LEU A 125 5.01 -2.05 -18.25
C LEU A 125 4.49 -3.49 -18.13
N TYR A 126 3.53 -3.76 -17.22
CA TYR A 126 3.12 -5.14 -16.93
C TYR A 126 1.91 -5.63 -17.71
N THR A 127 0.94 -4.77 -17.98
CA THR A 127 -0.31 -5.22 -18.63
C THR A 127 -0.17 -5.21 -20.15
N ILE A 128 0.67 -4.33 -20.69
CA ILE A 128 0.83 -4.16 -22.14
C ILE A 128 2.18 -4.68 -22.60
N MET A 129 3.29 -4.15 -22.08
CA MET A 129 4.61 -4.51 -22.59
C MET A 129 5.04 -5.92 -22.19
N GLY A 130 4.74 -6.37 -20.98
CA GLY A 130 5.06 -7.74 -20.53
C GLY A 130 4.54 -8.81 -21.49
N PRO A 131 3.22 -8.84 -21.79
CA PRO A 131 2.64 -9.76 -22.76
C PRO A 131 3.23 -9.64 -24.16
N ALA A 132 3.37 -8.42 -24.67
CA ALA A 132 3.95 -8.18 -25.98
C ALA A 132 5.41 -8.69 -26.07
N PHE A 133 6.21 -8.48 -25.03
CA PHE A 133 7.59 -8.94 -24.94
C PHE A 133 7.67 -10.48 -24.89
N GLY A 134 6.84 -11.11 -24.06
CA GLY A 134 6.79 -12.59 -23.95
C GLY A 134 6.42 -13.24 -25.28
N LEU A 135 5.39 -12.72 -25.96
CA LEU A 135 4.98 -13.19 -27.29
C LEU A 135 6.05 -12.92 -28.35
N ARG A 136 6.72 -11.77 -28.30
CA ARG A 136 7.82 -11.44 -29.23
C ARG A 136 9.01 -12.37 -29.06
N LEU A 137 9.34 -12.75 -27.83
CA LEU A 137 10.50 -13.58 -27.49
C LEU A 137 10.28 -15.05 -27.87
N LEU A 138 9.09 -15.59 -27.60
CA LEU A 138 8.80 -17.02 -27.75
C LEU A 138 7.97 -17.36 -28.99
N GLY A 139 7.39 -16.36 -29.65
CA GLY A 139 6.51 -16.52 -30.80
C GLY A 139 5.08 -16.91 -30.40
N GLU A 140 4.13 -16.62 -31.28
CA GLU A 140 2.69 -16.89 -31.05
C GLU A 140 2.39 -18.39 -30.86
N ALA A 141 3.16 -19.26 -31.51
CA ALA A 141 3.04 -20.72 -31.37
C ALA A 141 3.33 -21.21 -29.94
N ASN A 142 4.01 -20.42 -29.11
CA ASN A 142 4.38 -20.74 -27.74
C ASN A 142 3.68 -19.85 -26.70
N ALA A 143 2.45 -19.40 -26.98
CA ALA A 143 1.69 -18.51 -26.10
C ALA A 143 1.59 -18.99 -24.63
N GLN A 144 1.53 -20.31 -24.41
CA GLN A 144 1.53 -20.91 -23.06
C GLN A 144 2.85 -20.68 -22.32
N ALA A 145 3.98 -20.90 -22.98
CA ALA A 145 5.30 -20.61 -22.42
C ALA A 145 5.52 -19.11 -22.21
N ALA A 146 5.00 -18.27 -23.11
CA ALA A 146 5.00 -16.81 -22.95
C ALA A 146 4.30 -16.37 -21.67
N THR A 147 3.18 -17.01 -21.33
CA THR A 147 2.45 -16.73 -20.08
C THR A 147 3.29 -17.01 -18.83
N SER A 148 4.06 -18.09 -18.83
CA SER A 148 4.98 -18.40 -17.73
C SER A 148 6.09 -17.35 -17.59
N VAL A 149 6.72 -16.96 -18.70
CA VAL A 149 7.76 -15.91 -18.71
C VAL A 149 7.22 -14.58 -18.17
N ILE A 150 6.01 -14.19 -18.56
CA ILE A 150 5.35 -12.98 -18.05
C ILE A 150 5.10 -13.08 -16.55
N GLY A 151 4.67 -14.25 -16.06
CA GLY A 151 4.48 -14.51 -14.63
C GLY A 151 5.77 -14.31 -13.84
N TRP A 152 6.89 -14.84 -14.33
CA TRP A 152 8.21 -14.65 -13.73
C TRP A 152 8.69 -13.20 -13.77
N LEU A 153 8.57 -12.52 -14.92
CA LEU A 153 8.96 -11.11 -15.05
C LEU A 153 8.18 -10.22 -14.08
N THR A 154 6.86 -10.43 -13.97
CA THR A 154 6.00 -9.67 -13.05
C THR A 154 6.34 -9.97 -11.59
N GLY A 155 6.63 -11.24 -11.28
CA GLY A 155 7.08 -11.64 -9.95
C GLY A 155 8.41 -11.00 -9.55
N PHE A 156 9.42 -11.03 -10.42
CA PHE A 156 10.73 -10.41 -10.16
C PHE A 156 10.67 -8.89 -10.08
N TYR A 157 9.78 -8.24 -10.82
CA TYR A 157 9.57 -6.82 -10.63
C TYR A 157 9.05 -6.50 -9.23
N SER A 158 8.05 -7.25 -8.76
CA SER A 158 7.48 -7.09 -7.43
C SER A 158 8.52 -7.34 -6.32
N LEU A 159 9.53 -8.19 -6.59
CA LEU A 159 10.68 -8.38 -5.70
C LEU A 159 11.51 -7.10 -5.54
N GLY A 160 11.63 -6.28 -6.58
CA GLY A 160 12.24 -4.95 -6.49
C GLY A 160 11.49 -4.02 -5.53
N GLY A 161 10.16 -4.09 -5.50
CA GLY A 161 9.32 -3.40 -4.53
C GLY A 161 9.62 -3.83 -3.09
N LEU A 162 9.65 -5.15 -2.85
CA LEU A 162 9.99 -5.74 -1.55
C LEU A 162 11.39 -5.34 -1.05
N LEU A 163 12.39 -5.36 -1.93
CA LEU A 163 13.74 -4.87 -1.61
C LEU A 163 13.72 -3.37 -1.29
N GLY A 164 12.96 -2.58 -2.03
CA GLY A 164 12.68 -1.18 -1.72
C GLY A 164 12.11 -1.00 -0.31
N GLY A 165 11.08 -1.78 0.05
CA GLY A 165 10.49 -1.79 1.39
C GLY A 165 11.51 -2.10 2.48
N PHE A 166 12.32 -3.15 2.32
CA PHE A 166 13.38 -3.49 3.28
C PHE A 166 14.43 -2.39 3.42
N THR A 167 14.85 -1.75 2.33
CA THR A 167 15.81 -0.65 2.40
C THR A 167 15.24 0.58 3.10
N MET A 168 13.96 0.91 2.87
CA MET A 168 13.27 1.98 3.60
C MET A 168 13.16 1.67 5.10
N MET A 169 12.78 0.45 5.48
CA MET A 169 12.76 0.02 6.89
C MET A 169 14.14 0.12 7.54
N ALA A 170 15.19 -0.30 6.83
CA ALA A 170 16.56 -0.18 7.31
C ALA A 170 16.98 1.29 7.48
N ALA A 171 16.58 2.17 6.56
CA ALA A 171 16.83 3.61 6.65
C ALA A 171 16.07 4.25 7.82
N GLN A 172 14.80 3.91 8.02
CA GLN A 172 13.99 4.39 9.14
C GLN A 172 14.58 3.97 10.49
N LYS A 173 14.97 2.70 10.65
CA LYS A 173 15.64 2.20 11.87
C LYS A 173 16.94 2.94 12.16
N ARG A 174 17.70 3.34 11.13
CA ARG A 174 18.91 4.16 11.28
C ARG A 174 18.56 5.57 11.75
N THR A 175 17.53 6.19 11.17
CA THR A 175 17.04 7.51 11.57
C THR A 175 16.54 7.50 13.02
N ASP A 176 15.80 6.48 13.43
CA ASP A 176 15.26 6.38 14.80
C ASP A 176 16.37 6.20 15.84
N ARG A 177 17.39 5.39 15.53
CA ARG A 177 18.60 5.27 16.37
C ARG A 177 19.31 6.60 16.52
N ARG A 178 19.51 7.34 15.43
CA ARG A 178 20.11 8.69 15.46
C ARG A 178 19.27 9.66 16.29
N LYS A 179 17.95 9.64 16.14
CA LYS A 179 17.03 10.45 16.96
C LYS A 179 17.16 10.11 18.45
N ALA A 180 17.23 8.82 18.80
CA ALA A 180 17.42 8.39 20.18
C ALA A 180 18.79 8.80 20.76
N GLU A 181 19.86 8.72 19.99
CA GLU A 181 21.20 9.18 20.39
C GLU A 181 21.25 10.69 20.58
N MET A 182 20.64 11.47 19.67
CA MET A 182 20.52 12.92 19.80
C MET A 182 19.71 13.29 21.06
N ARG A 183 18.61 12.58 21.33
CA ARG A 183 17.81 12.80 22.55
C ARG A 183 18.64 12.58 23.82
N LYS A 184 19.35 11.45 23.91
CA LYS A 184 20.22 11.15 25.06
C LYS A 184 21.31 12.20 25.26
N THR A 185 21.91 12.66 24.16
CA THR A 185 22.96 13.69 24.19
C THR A 185 22.40 15.02 24.68
N GLU A 186 21.19 15.36 24.27
CA GLU A 186 20.50 16.57 24.69
C GLU A 186 20.09 16.51 26.16
N GLU A 187 19.51 15.39 26.58
CA GLU A 187 19.11 15.16 27.97
C GLU A 187 20.30 15.18 28.93
N ALA A 188 21.47 14.69 28.49
CA ALA A 188 22.72 14.77 29.25
C ALA A 188 23.23 16.21 29.40
N LYS A 189 22.93 17.11 28.45
CA LYS A 189 23.37 18.51 28.48
C LYS A 189 22.40 19.43 29.21
N ASN A 190 21.10 19.27 28.97
CA ASN A 190 20.07 20.22 29.36
C ASN A 190 19.10 19.65 30.41
N GLY A 191 19.32 18.41 30.86
CA GLY A 191 18.41 17.69 31.73
C GLY A 191 17.26 17.02 30.98
N PRO A 192 16.36 16.32 31.68
CA PRO A 192 15.27 15.59 31.06
C PRO A 192 14.38 16.49 30.19
N ILE A 193 14.12 16.07 28.95
CA ILE A 193 13.24 16.79 28.00
C ILE A 193 11.93 16.02 27.86
N SER A 194 10.82 16.76 27.90
CA SER A 194 9.48 16.19 27.68
C SER A 194 9.33 15.69 26.23
N ASP A 195 8.46 14.70 26.01
CA ASP A 195 8.22 14.20 24.64
C ASP A 195 7.68 15.28 23.70
N GLU A 196 6.89 16.23 24.21
CA GLU A 196 6.35 17.36 23.43
C GLU A 196 7.46 18.32 23.01
N ASP A 197 8.34 18.69 23.93
CA ASP A 197 9.46 19.60 23.63
C ASP A 197 10.46 18.94 22.69
N TRP A 198 10.69 17.63 22.83
CA TRP A 198 11.50 16.87 21.90
C TRP A 198 10.88 16.85 20.49
N ALA A 199 9.58 16.62 20.37
CA ALA A 199 8.87 16.63 19.09
C ALA A 199 8.99 17.98 18.38
N LYS A 200 8.77 19.10 19.09
CA LYS A 200 8.94 20.45 18.56
C LYS A 200 10.37 20.70 18.07
N LYS A 201 11.36 20.16 18.77
CA LYS A 201 12.77 20.34 18.43
C LYS A 201 13.17 19.60 17.15
N ILE A 202 12.64 18.41 16.91
CA ILE A 202 13.01 17.58 15.75
C ILE A 202 12.17 17.84 14.50
N ALA A 203 11.02 18.51 14.63
CA ALA A 203 10.12 18.86 13.55
C ALA A 203 9.71 20.35 13.60
N PRO A 204 10.66 21.30 13.49
CA PRO A 204 10.37 22.72 13.64
C PRO A 204 9.35 23.25 12.61
N TRP A 205 9.28 22.61 11.44
CA TRP A 205 8.36 22.97 10.35
C TRP A 205 6.88 22.64 10.62
N GLU A 206 6.55 21.89 11.67
CA GLU A 206 5.15 21.60 12.02
C GLU A 206 4.48 22.75 12.79
N ASN A 207 5.25 23.75 13.24
CA ASN A 207 4.78 24.88 14.04
C ASN A 207 4.79 26.23 13.29
N GLU A 208 5.09 26.22 11.99
CA GLU A 208 4.98 27.39 11.09
C GLU A 208 3.64 27.40 10.35
#